data_AF-A0A933TUE1-F1
#
_entry.id   AF-A0A933TUE1-F1
#
_cell.length_a   1.000
_cell.length_b   1.000
_cell.length_c   1.000
_cell.angle_alpha   90.00
_cell.angle_beta   90.00
_cell.angle_gamma   90.00
#
_symmetry.space_group_name_H-M   'P 1'
#
loop_
_entity.id
_entity.type
_entity.pdbx_description
1 polymer ?
#
loop_
_entity_poly.entity_id
_entity_poly.type
_entity_poly.pdbx_seq_one_letter_code
_entity_poly.pdbx_strand_id
1 'polypeptide(L)'
;MITKRQKQVLEFIKIFRDKKGYAPSLEEIKHHFGLASVSTAHYHVKSLEKMSYLKKQENLPRSIDVFETRPMVQIPILGRISAGQPIEAIQDKEIIAVQQNLILSSSEVYALRVVGNSMIEENINDGDVILVRKQETAENGQKVVALIDNHEATLKKFYREKGHIRLQPANKAMEPLIFRNGHDISIQGVVLDVIREGLSPTVVSTEIEAKPSEYRELPLNEIICGDAVDVMKAMPPDSIDLVVTSPPYDELRNYNGYRFNFEGIAKGLFRVVKKGGVLVWVVGDKINKGDRSLTSFRQALFFQSVGFNAHDVMIYRKKNTPFMRSNAYTNCYEFMFVFSKGSPKTFNPLKTKTIRQGQEMLPFNKKADGINKKTKGELKPEKTLTNIWDYAVGFGGSTSDKIAFQHTAIFPEKLAEDHVLSWTKTGDVVFDPMCGSGTTCKMAAINKRYYIGCDISKEYVELTKKRLKYFNL
;
A
#
# COMPACT_ATOMS: atom_id res chain seq x y z
N MET A 1 16.65 21.89 -27.28
CA MET A 1 15.77 22.15 -28.45
C MET A 1 16.45 21.56 -29.69
N ILE A 2 15.76 20.73 -30.49
CA ILE A 2 16.34 20.13 -31.71
C ILE A 2 16.11 21.05 -32.93
N THR A 3 17.07 21.07 -33.87
CA THR A 3 16.93 21.86 -35.10
C THR A 3 15.94 21.22 -36.07
N LYS A 4 15.41 22.02 -37.02
CA LYS A 4 14.51 21.52 -38.09
C LYS A 4 15.10 20.31 -38.82
N ARG A 5 16.42 20.33 -39.07
CA ARG A 5 17.14 19.23 -39.73
C ARG A 5 17.26 17.99 -38.85
N GLN A 6 17.55 18.14 -37.57
CA GLN A 6 17.60 17.03 -36.60
C GLN A 6 16.22 16.37 -36.43
N LYS A 7 15.14 17.15 -36.43
CA LYS A 7 13.76 16.63 -36.39
C LYS A 7 13.44 15.77 -37.61
N GLN A 8 13.80 16.25 -38.82
CA GLN A 8 13.64 15.49 -40.06
C GLN A 8 14.42 14.17 -40.03
N VAL A 9 15.68 14.19 -39.56
CA VAL A 9 16.51 12.99 -39.43
C VAL A 9 15.90 11.98 -38.45
N LEU A 10 15.39 12.43 -37.30
CA LEU A 10 14.71 11.58 -36.31
C LEU A 10 13.45 10.93 -36.91
N GLU A 11 12.65 11.70 -37.63
CA GLU A 11 11.41 11.22 -38.27
C GLU A 11 11.70 10.20 -39.39
N PHE A 12 12.73 10.43 -40.20
CA PHE A 12 13.16 9.46 -41.20
C PHE A 12 13.60 8.13 -40.57
N ILE A 13 14.39 8.17 -39.48
CA ILE A 13 14.83 6.97 -38.77
C ILE A 13 13.63 6.17 -38.24
N LYS A 14 12.60 6.86 -37.70
CA LYS A 14 11.34 6.23 -37.25
C LYS A 14 10.62 5.54 -38.40
N ILE A 15 10.31 6.29 -39.47
CA ILE A 15 9.57 5.76 -40.63
C ILE A 15 10.32 4.60 -41.28
N PHE A 16 11.65 4.69 -41.38
CA PHE A 16 12.46 3.64 -41.97
C PHE A 16 12.42 2.35 -41.14
N ARG A 17 12.57 2.47 -39.82
CA ARG A 17 12.47 1.31 -38.90
C ARG A 17 11.10 0.66 -38.97
N ASP A 18 10.03 1.44 -38.91
CA ASP A 18 8.66 0.92 -38.89
C ASP A 18 8.31 0.20 -40.22
N LYS A 19 8.90 0.62 -41.35
CA LYS A 19 8.71 -0.04 -42.65
C LYS A 19 9.62 -1.24 -42.91
N LYS A 20 10.84 -1.25 -42.37
CA LYS A 20 11.88 -2.24 -42.74
C LYS A 20 12.23 -3.23 -41.62
N GLY A 21 11.79 -2.97 -40.39
CA GLY A 21 12.09 -3.80 -39.22
C GLY A 21 13.51 -3.61 -38.67
N TYR A 22 14.31 -2.68 -39.20
CA TYR A 22 15.66 -2.35 -38.74
C TYR A 22 15.99 -0.87 -38.96
N ALA A 23 16.97 -0.33 -38.23
CA ALA A 23 17.37 1.06 -38.34
C ALA A 23 18.21 1.36 -39.62
N PRO A 24 18.07 2.55 -40.22
CA PRO A 24 18.88 2.93 -41.38
C PRO A 24 20.35 3.13 -41.00
N SER A 25 21.24 2.79 -41.92
CA SER A 25 22.67 3.07 -41.87
C SER A 25 22.97 4.56 -42.08
N LEU A 26 24.18 4.99 -41.71
CA LEU A 26 24.62 6.37 -41.95
C LEU A 26 24.67 6.72 -43.45
N GLU A 27 24.90 5.73 -44.31
CA GLU A 27 24.86 5.91 -45.77
C GLU A 27 23.44 6.13 -46.28
N GLU A 28 22.46 5.38 -45.77
CA GLU A 28 21.04 5.56 -46.11
C GLU A 28 20.53 6.92 -45.64
N ILE A 29 20.94 7.38 -44.45
CA ILE A 29 20.63 8.72 -43.94
C ILE A 29 21.29 9.79 -44.84
N LYS A 30 22.56 9.60 -45.23
CA LYS A 30 23.26 10.51 -46.14
C LYS A 30 22.51 10.62 -47.47
N HIS A 31 22.15 9.48 -48.06
CA HIS A 31 21.50 9.42 -49.37
C HIS A 31 20.11 10.07 -49.33
N HIS A 32 19.29 9.73 -48.33
CA HIS A 32 17.94 10.28 -48.20
C HIS A 32 17.90 11.80 -48.03
N PHE A 33 18.87 12.37 -47.30
CA PHE A 33 18.94 13.81 -47.05
C PHE A 33 19.87 14.58 -47.99
N GLY A 34 20.51 13.91 -48.96
CA GLY A 34 21.48 14.52 -49.87
C GLY A 34 22.67 15.16 -49.17
N LEU A 35 23.19 14.53 -48.10
CA LEU A 35 24.27 15.11 -47.30
C LEU A 35 25.63 14.95 -47.98
N ALA A 36 26.49 15.97 -47.85
CA ALA A 36 27.82 16.00 -48.47
C ALA A 36 28.72 14.83 -48.03
N SER A 37 28.58 14.36 -46.79
CA SER A 37 29.42 13.27 -46.25
C SER A 37 28.66 12.39 -45.24
N VAL A 38 29.17 11.16 -45.04
CA VAL A 38 28.72 10.26 -43.97
C VAL A 38 28.97 10.87 -42.60
N SER A 39 30.04 11.67 -42.45
CA SER A 39 30.37 12.41 -41.23
C SER A 39 29.28 13.42 -40.83
N THR A 40 28.60 14.04 -41.80
CA THR A 40 27.47 14.95 -41.53
C THR A 40 26.25 14.18 -41.02
N ALA A 41 25.96 13.00 -41.57
CA ALA A 41 24.92 12.11 -41.04
C ALA A 41 25.28 11.65 -39.61
N HIS A 42 26.54 11.30 -39.38
CA HIS A 42 27.05 10.92 -38.06
C HIS A 42 26.91 12.05 -37.04
N TYR A 43 27.21 13.31 -37.42
CA TYR A 43 27.03 14.47 -36.56
C TYR A 43 25.58 14.65 -36.09
N HIS A 44 24.61 14.50 -37.00
CA HIS A 44 23.20 14.60 -36.65
C HIS A 44 22.74 13.48 -35.71
N VAL A 45 23.16 12.23 -35.98
CA VAL A 45 22.83 11.08 -35.13
C VAL A 45 23.47 11.22 -33.75
N LYS A 46 24.75 11.60 -33.66
CA LYS A 46 25.47 11.82 -32.40
C LYS A 46 24.91 13.00 -31.60
N SER A 47 24.43 14.04 -32.28
CA SER A 47 23.75 15.17 -31.61
C SER A 47 22.41 14.76 -31.03
N LEU A 48 21.63 13.96 -31.76
CA LEU A 48 20.36 13.40 -31.28
C LEU A 48 20.57 12.41 -30.13
N GLU A 49 21.66 11.64 -30.16
CA GLU A 49 22.08 10.74 -29.08
C GLU A 49 22.50 11.51 -27.81
N LYS A 50 23.31 12.56 -27.96
CA LYS A 50 23.68 13.44 -26.83
C LYS A 50 22.48 14.10 -26.18
N MET A 51 21.41 14.31 -26.95
CA MET A 51 20.14 14.87 -26.48
C MET A 51 19.12 13.79 -26.04
N SER A 52 19.54 12.53 -25.92
CA SER A 52 18.74 11.39 -25.49
C SER A 52 17.55 11.02 -26.39
N TYR A 53 17.53 11.47 -27.66
CA TYR A 53 16.51 11.09 -28.65
C TYR A 53 16.83 9.77 -29.35
N LEU A 54 18.11 9.38 -29.38
CA LEU A 54 18.62 8.14 -30.00
C LEU A 54 19.65 7.48 -29.07
N LYS A 55 19.94 6.21 -29.28
CA LYS A 55 21.12 5.52 -28.74
C LYS A 55 21.70 4.62 -29.80
N LYS A 56 23.01 4.73 -30.01
CA LYS A 56 23.72 3.96 -31.02
C LYS A 56 24.79 3.10 -30.36
N GLN A 57 24.84 1.81 -30.70
CA GLN A 57 26.00 0.99 -30.33
C GLN A 57 27.15 1.27 -31.31
N GLU A 58 28.33 1.57 -30.77
CA GLU A 58 29.54 1.74 -31.59
C GLU A 58 29.89 0.42 -32.30
N ASN A 59 30.37 0.52 -33.55
CA ASN A 59 30.80 -0.60 -34.41
C ASN A 59 29.71 -1.52 -35.00
N LEU A 60 28.42 -1.17 -34.92
CA LEU A 60 27.35 -1.87 -35.65
C LEU A 60 26.66 -0.94 -36.66
N PRO A 61 26.58 -1.31 -37.96
CA PRO A 61 26.04 -0.43 -39.00
C PRO A 61 24.54 -0.13 -38.87
N ARG A 62 23.82 -0.83 -37.97
CA ARG A 62 22.34 -0.78 -37.84
C ARG A 62 21.80 -0.83 -36.41
N SER A 63 22.60 -0.43 -35.42
CA SER A 63 22.16 -0.39 -34.02
C SER A 63 21.76 1.03 -33.60
N ILE A 64 20.68 1.60 -34.14
CA ILE A 64 20.11 2.87 -33.65
C ILE A 64 18.77 2.58 -32.97
N ASP A 65 18.75 2.71 -31.65
CA ASP A 65 17.54 2.69 -30.83
C ASP A 65 16.96 4.10 -30.74
N VAL A 66 15.69 4.27 -31.09
CA VAL A 66 14.97 5.55 -30.95
C VAL A 66 14.23 5.54 -29.62
N PHE A 67 14.55 6.48 -28.72
CA PHE A 67 13.83 6.63 -27.46
C PHE A 67 12.69 7.64 -27.61
N GLU A 68 11.48 7.27 -27.18
CA GLU A 68 10.42 8.24 -26.90
C GLU A 68 10.52 8.72 -25.46
N THR A 69 11.45 9.62 -25.16
CA THR A 69 11.37 10.40 -23.92
C THR A 69 10.72 11.74 -24.25
N ARG A 70 9.39 11.76 -24.27
CA ARG A 70 8.65 13.03 -24.22
C ARG A 70 8.86 13.61 -22.81
N PRO A 71 9.17 14.90 -22.67
CA PRO A 71 9.37 15.50 -21.35
C PRO A 71 8.09 15.34 -20.53
N MET A 72 8.22 14.67 -19.39
CA MET A 72 7.16 14.46 -18.41
C MET A 72 7.21 15.61 -17.40
N VAL A 73 6.04 16.11 -17.01
CA VAL A 73 5.88 17.14 -15.99
C VAL A 73 5.20 16.52 -14.79
N GLN A 74 5.76 16.79 -13.63
CA GLN A 74 5.24 16.35 -12.34
C GLN A 74 4.19 17.35 -11.85
N ILE A 75 2.95 16.90 -11.66
CA ILE A 75 1.83 17.70 -11.16
C ILE A 75 1.32 17.08 -9.85
N PRO A 76 1.18 17.86 -8.77
CA PRO A 76 0.65 17.34 -7.52
C PRO A 76 -0.86 17.04 -7.62
N ILE A 77 -1.28 15.94 -6.99
CA ILE A 77 -2.68 15.66 -6.68
C ILE A 77 -3.03 16.46 -5.42
N LEU A 78 -3.92 17.45 -5.55
CA LEU A 78 -4.22 18.40 -4.47
C LEU A 78 -5.34 17.92 -3.53
N GLY A 79 -6.09 16.89 -3.90
CA GLY A 79 -7.31 16.52 -3.19
C GLY A 79 -8.09 15.36 -3.81
N ARG A 80 -9.13 14.93 -3.10
CA ARG A 80 -10.18 14.05 -3.62
C ARG A 80 -11.42 14.87 -3.96
N ILE A 81 -12.21 14.40 -4.93
CA ILE A 81 -13.44 15.08 -5.37
C ILE A 81 -14.61 14.10 -5.45
N SER A 82 -15.52 14.18 -4.46
CA SER A 82 -16.97 13.85 -4.52
C SER A 82 -17.61 13.74 -3.13
N ALA A 83 -18.64 14.57 -2.91
CA ALA A 83 -19.63 14.58 -1.82
C ALA A 83 -19.29 15.30 -0.49
N GLY A 84 -20.12 16.30 -0.17
CA GLY A 84 -20.62 16.66 1.17
C GLY A 84 -19.72 17.39 2.16
N GLN A 85 -18.39 17.44 1.93
CA GLN A 85 -17.43 18.14 2.79
C GLN A 85 -16.38 18.90 1.95
N PRO A 86 -15.67 19.89 2.53
CA PRO A 86 -14.66 20.68 1.81
C PRO A 86 -13.60 19.82 1.15
N ILE A 87 -12.90 20.37 0.14
CA ILE A 87 -11.73 19.73 -0.48
C ILE A 87 -10.76 19.35 0.64
N GLU A 88 -10.66 18.05 0.93
CA GLU A 88 -9.63 17.54 1.83
C GLU A 88 -8.29 17.67 1.11
N ALA A 89 -7.49 18.65 1.54
CA ALA A 89 -6.10 18.73 1.13
C ALA A 89 -5.40 17.43 1.56
N ILE A 90 -4.90 16.68 0.59
CA ILE A 90 -4.11 15.48 0.89
C ILE A 90 -2.79 15.95 1.51
N GLN A 91 -2.46 15.47 2.72
CA GLN A 91 -1.19 15.80 3.39
C GLN A 91 0.02 15.17 2.67
N ASP A 92 -0.22 14.09 1.92
CA ASP A 92 0.74 13.44 1.03
C ASP A 92 0.77 14.15 -0.33
N LYS A 93 1.95 14.65 -0.72
CA LYS A 93 2.17 15.22 -2.05
C LYS A 93 2.27 14.09 -3.08
N GLU A 94 1.17 13.39 -3.36
CA GLU A 94 1.08 12.51 -4.53
C GLU A 94 1.33 13.36 -5.79
N ILE A 95 2.17 12.88 -6.70
CA ILE A 95 2.54 13.58 -7.93
C ILE A 95 2.26 12.65 -9.10
N ILE A 96 1.53 13.13 -10.10
CA ILE A 96 1.36 12.45 -11.38
C ILE A 96 2.35 13.00 -12.41
N ALA A 97 2.91 12.12 -13.23
CA ALA A 97 3.74 12.51 -14.36
C ALA A 97 2.86 12.57 -15.61
N VAL A 98 2.67 13.76 -16.17
CA VAL A 98 1.88 13.97 -17.40
C VAL A 98 2.77 14.45 -18.53
N GLN A 99 2.39 14.18 -19.78
CA GLN A 99 3.15 14.67 -20.92
C GLN A 99 3.06 16.20 -20.99
N GLN A 100 4.18 16.89 -21.22
CA GLN A 100 4.25 18.37 -21.27
C GLN A 100 3.26 19.01 -22.26
N ASN A 101 2.87 18.32 -23.34
CA ASN A 101 1.89 18.82 -24.32
C ASN A 101 0.45 18.90 -23.78
N LEU A 102 0.12 18.21 -22.68
CA LEU A 102 -1.15 18.33 -21.98
C LEU A 102 -1.25 19.65 -21.19
N ILE A 103 -0.11 20.31 -20.97
CA ILE A 103 0.02 21.58 -20.25
C ILE A 103 0.37 22.67 -21.27
N LEU A 104 -0.59 23.54 -21.57
CA LEU A 104 -0.28 24.77 -22.31
C LEU A 104 0.70 25.61 -21.48
N SER A 105 1.71 26.18 -22.12
CA SER A 105 2.92 26.77 -21.53
C SER A 105 2.72 27.95 -20.55
N SER A 106 1.49 28.27 -20.17
CA SER A 106 1.13 29.34 -19.22
C SER A 106 -0.04 28.99 -18.28
N SER A 107 -0.58 27.77 -18.31
CA SER A 107 -1.76 27.40 -17.51
C SER A 107 -1.35 26.75 -16.18
N GLU A 108 -1.91 27.22 -15.06
CA GLU A 108 -1.85 26.48 -13.78
C GLU A 108 -2.74 25.23 -13.88
N VAL A 109 -2.14 24.06 -13.65
CA VAL A 109 -2.82 22.77 -13.74
C VAL A 109 -2.57 21.98 -12.46
N TYR A 110 -3.59 21.31 -11.95
CA TYR A 110 -3.53 20.46 -10.78
C TYR A 110 -4.30 19.16 -11.00
N ALA A 111 -4.04 18.15 -10.18
CA ALA A 111 -4.75 16.88 -10.28
C ALA A 111 -5.67 16.66 -9.09
N LEU A 112 -6.79 15.96 -9.30
CA LEU A 112 -7.70 15.51 -8.25
C LEU A 112 -8.07 14.04 -8.47
N ARG A 113 -8.23 13.29 -7.38
CA ARG A 113 -8.72 11.91 -7.45
C ARG A 113 -10.24 11.87 -7.33
N VAL A 114 -10.90 11.24 -8.29
CA VAL A 114 -12.37 11.13 -8.34
C VAL A 114 -12.84 10.12 -7.32
N VAL A 115 -13.93 10.46 -6.62
CA VAL A 115 -14.64 9.56 -5.72
C VAL A 115 -16.10 9.40 -6.21
N GLY A 116 -16.68 8.21 -6.12
CA GLY A 116 -18.04 7.92 -6.56
C GLY A 116 -18.27 7.95 -8.08
N ASN A 117 -19.53 7.74 -8.47
CA ASN A 117 -19.91 7.33 -9.84
C ASN A 117 -20.69 8.41 -10.60
N SER A 118 -20.57 9.69 -10.23
CA SER A 118 -21.42 10.75 -10.82
C SER A 118 -21.11 11.11 -12.28
N MET A 119 -20.00 10.59 -12.82
CA MET A 119 -19.49 10.92 -14.15
C MET A 119 -19.17 9.69 -15.02
N ILE A 120 -19.72 8.52 -14.67
CA ILE A 120 -19.43 7.24 -15.35
C ILE A 120 -19.76 7.25 -16.84
N GLU A 121 -20.77 7.99 -17.28
CA GLU A 121 -21.16 8.09 -18.70
C GLU A 121 -20.19 8.95 -19.50
N GLU A 122 -19.40 9.79 -18.84
CA GLU A 122 -18.24 10.48 -19.42
C GLU A 122 -16.95 9.65 -19.27
N ASN A 123 -17.10 8.37 -18.92
CA ASN A 123 -16.01 7.41 -18.71
C ASN A 123 -15.02 7.90 -17.62
N ILE A 124 -15.57 8.53 -16.58
CA ILE A 124 -14.84 8.92 -15.37
C ILE A 124 -15.39 8.08 -14.22
N ASN A 125 -14.57 7.16 -13.73
CA ASN A 125 -14.94 6.19 -12.72
C ASN A 125 -14.38 6.59 -11.34
N ASP A 126 -14.95 6.00 -10.29
CA ASP A 126 -14.38 6.08 -8.95
C ASP A 126 -12.91 5.64 -8.96
N GLY A 127 -12.03 6.44 -8.37
CA GLY A 127 -10.59 6.20 -8.30
C GLY A 127 -9.75 6.82 -9.44
N ASP A 128 -10.37 7.27 -10.54
CA ASP A 128 -9.66 7.92 -11.65
C ASP A 128 -9.01 9.24 -11.20
N VAL A 129 -7.89 9.62 -11.81
CA VAL A 129 -7.25 10.93 -11.56
C VAL A 129 -7.58 11.88 -12.70
N ILE A 130 -8.21 13.00 -12.38
CA ILE A 130 -8.50 14.05 -13.36
C ILE A 130 -7.42 15.12 -13.33
N LEU A 131 -7.01 15.55 -14.52
CA LEU A 131 -6.15 16.71 -14.71
C LEU A 131 -7.02 17.96 -14.91
N VAL A 132 -6.85 18.96 -14.06
CA VAL A 132 -7.72 20.14 -14.00
C VAL A 132 -6.93 21.40 -14.27
N ARG A 133 -7.37 22.18 -15.26
CA ARG A 133 -6.87 23.54 -15.48
C ARG A 133 -7.58 24.49 -14.53
N LYS A 134 -6.82 25.23 -13.73
CA LYS A 134 -7.38 26.24 -12.83
C LYS A 134 -7.92 27.43 -13.64
N GLN A 135 -9.22 27.68 -13.52
CA GLN A 135 -9.92 28.78 -14.18
C GLN A 135 -11.29 29.00 -13.53
N GLU A 136 -11.79 30.23 -13.58
CA GLU A 136 -13.05 30.64 -12.92
C GLU A 136 -14.28 30.61 -13.84
N THR A 137 -14.08 30.30 -15.12
CA THR A 137 -15.14 30.26 -16.13
C THR A 137 -15.15 28.92 -16.84
N ALA A 138 -16.31 28.51 -17.35
CA ALA A 138 -16.49 27.30 -18.14
C ALA A 138 -17.56 27.51 -19.21
N GLU A 139 -17.43 26.79 -20.33
CA GLU A 139 -18.41 26.74 -21.40
C GLU A 139 -19.43 25.62 -21.18
N ASN A 140 -20.60 25.76 -21.79
CA ASN A 140 -21.66 24.76 -21.67
C ASN A 140 -21.19 23.40 -22.20
N GLY A 141 -21.41 22.35 -21.41
CA GLY A 141 -21.02 20.98 -21.70
C GLY A 141 -19.63 20.60 -21.20
N GLN A 142 -18.80 21.56 -20.73
CA GLN A 142 -17.49 21.24 -20.15
C GLN A 142 -17.61 20.53 -18.81
N LYS A 143 -16.65 19.66 -18.52
CA LYS A 143 -16.49 18.98 -17.23
C LYS A 143 -15.75 19.92 -16.28
N VAL A 144 -16.38 20.26 -15.16
CA VAL A 144 -15.87 21.27 -14.23
C VAL A 144 -15.74 20.73 -12.82
N VAL A 145 -14.75 21.26 -12.11
CA VAL A 145 -14.71 21.26 -10.65
C VAL A 145 -15.44 22.52 -10.20
N ALA A 146 -16.60 22.35 -9.59
CA ALA A 146 -17.42 23.43 -9.06
C ALA A 146 -17.43 23.37 -7.53
N LEU A 147 -17.29 24.51 -6.89
CA LEU A 147 -17.44 24.71 -5.45
C LEU A 147 -18.83 25.29 -5.19
N ILE A 148 -19.65 24.57 -4.43
CA ILE A 148 -21.01 24.93 -4.05
C ILE A 148 -20.99 25.49 -2.62
N ASP A 149 -21.68 26.60 -2.38
CA ASP A 149 -21.82 27.28 -1.08
C ASP A 149 -20.49 27.55 -0.36
N ASN A 150 -19.38 27.70 -1.11
CA ASN A 150 -18.02 27.79 -0.58
C ASN A 150 -17.56 26.63 0.31
N HIS A 151 -18.30 25.51 0.32
CA HIS A 151 -18.07 24.40 1.25
C HIS A 151 -18.00 23.04 0.58
N GLU A 152 -18.59 22.82 -0.60
CA GLU A 152 -18.65 21.50 -1.23
C GLU A 152 -18.10 21.51 -2.66
N ALA A 153 -17.03 20.75 -2.93
CA ALA A 153 -16.50 20.60 -4.29
C ALA A 153 -17.10 19.39 -5.01
N THR A 154 -17.57 19.59 -6.24
CA THR A 154 -18.19 18.55 -7.06
C THR A 154 -17.67 18.53 -8.49
N LEU A 155 -17.64 17.34 -9.08
CA LEU A 155 -17.31 17.13 -10.49
C LEU A 155 -18.60 16.92 -11.28
N LYS A 156 -18.93 17.83 -12.21
CA LYS A 156 -20.16 17.80 -13.03
C LYS A 156 -19.92 18.40 -14.42
N LYS A 157 -20.88 18.25 -15.34
CA LYS A 157 -20.95 19.04 -16.57
C LYS A 157 -21.62 20.38 -16.28
N PHE A 158 -21.01 21.47 -16.71
CA PHE A 158 -21.52 22.82 -16.52
C PHE A 158 -22.49 23.22 -17.64
N TYR A 159 -23.64 23.81 -17.27
CA TYR A 159 -24.53 24.47 -18.21
C TYR A 159 -25.04 25.79 -17.60
N ARG A 160 -24.82 26.88 -18.32
CA ARG A 160 -25.41 28.19 -18.06
C ARG A 160 -26.61 28.36 -18.98
N GLU A 161 -27.79 28.44 -18.38
CA GLU A 161 -29.08 28.60 -19.05
C GLU A 161 -29.73 29.92 -18.62
N LYS A 162 -30.81 30.36 -19.30
CA LYS A 162 -31.47 31.62 -18.96
C LYS A 162 -32.03 31.55 -17.54
N GLY A 163 -31.46 32.36 -16.64
CA GLY A 163 -31.91 32.50 -15.25
C GLY A 163 -31.46 31.42 -14.27
N HIS A 164 -30.59 30.48 -14.66
CA HIS A 164 -30.01 29.51 -13.74
C HIS A 164 -28.73 28.84 -14.26
N ILE A 165 -27.95 28.27 -13.34
CA ILE A 165 -26.82 27.38 -13.61
C ILE A 165 -27.27 25.95 -13.30
N ARG A 166 -26.94 25.01 -14.18
CA ARG A 166 -27.19 23.58 -14.01
C ARG A 166 -25.86 22.82 -13.99
N LEU A 167 -25.61 22.10 -12.90
CA LEU A 167 -24.52 21.14 -12.78
C LEU A 167 -25.09 19.74 -13.02
N GLN A 168 -24.79 19.19 -14.19
CA GLN A 168 -25.35 17.94 -14.67
C GLN A 168 -24.41 16.77 -14.36
N PRO A 169 -24.85 15.73 -13.62
CA PRO A 169 -24.11 14.48 -13.57
C PRO A 169 -24.11 13.79 -14.93
N ALA A 170 -23.01 13.13 -15.26
CA ALA A 170 -22.97 12.16 -16.36
C ALA A 170 -23.21 10.76 -15.80
N ASN A 171 -24.41 10.60 -15.23
CA ASN A 171 -24.97 9.36 -14.71
C ASN A 171 -26.49 9.50 -14.71
N LYS A 172 -27.18 8.73 -15.55
CA LYS A 172 -28.64 8.73 -15.69
C LYS A 172 -29.41 8.45 -14.40
N ALA A 173 -28.80 7.82 -13.41
CA ALA A 173 -29.43 7.54 -12.12
C ALA A 173 -29.40 8.73 -11.14
N MET A 174 -28.86 9.90 -11.56
CA MET A 174 -28.69 11.08 -10.71
C MET A 174 -29.35 12.31 -11.31
N GLU A 175 -30.03 13.09 -10.48
CA GLU A 175 -30.68 14.34 -10.87
C GLU A 175 -29.67 15.51 -10.98
N PRO A 176 -29.92 16.48 -11.88
CA PRO A 176 -29.10 17.69 -11.98
C PRO A 176 -29.28 18.62 -10.78
N LEU A 177 -28.22 19.34 -10.44
CA LEU A 177 -28.27 20.42 -9.44
C LEU A 177 -28.54 21.75 -10.15
N ILE A 178 -29.59 22.47 -9.72
CA ILE A 178 -30.08 23.70 -10.37
C ILE A 178 -29.97 24.87 -9.40
N PHE A 179 -29.31 25.95 -9.84
CA PHE A 179 -29.02 27.12 -9.02
C PHE A 179 -29.49 28.40 -9.72
N ARG A 180 -30.45 29.10 -9.12
CA ARG A 180 -31.14 30.23 -9.77
C ARG A 180 -30.52 31.60 -9.49
N ASN A 181 -29.72 31.74 -8.43
CA ASN A 181 -29.22 33.04 -7.97
C ASN A 181 -27.70 33.24 -8.12
N GLY A 182 -26.95 32.30 -8.71
CA GLY A 182 -25.54 32.50 -9.12
C GLY A 182 -24.50 32.71 -8.02
N HIS A 183 -24.89 33.08 -6.79
CA HIS A 183 -24.01 33.29 -5.64
C HIS A 183 -23.58 31.99 -4.95
N ASP A 184 -24.20 30.86 -5.32
CA ASP A 184 -24.05 29.58 -4.63
C ASP A 184 -23.02 28.66 -5.32
N ILE A 185 -22.42 29.09 -6.46
CA ILE A 185 -21.44 28.27 -7.20
C ILE A 185 -20.26 29.10 -7.70
N SER A 186 -19.04 28.60 -7.45
CA SER A 186 -17.79 29.06 -8.05
C SER A 186 -17.15 27.93 -8.87
N ILE A 187 -16.66 28.22 -10.08
CA ILE A 187 -15.86 27.26 -10.85
C ILE A 187 -14.41 27.36 -10.39
N GLN A 188 -13.82 26.22 -10.04
CA GLN A 188 -12.42 26.13 -9.61
C GLN A 188 -11.50 25.69 -10.77
N GLY A 189 -12.06 24.96 -11.74
CA GLY A 189 -11.33 24.58 -12.93
C GLY A 189 -12.10 23.71 -13.90
N VAL A 190 -11.51 23.50 -15.07
CA VAL A 190 -12.04 22.67 -16.16
C VAL A 190 -11.15 21.44 -16.33
N VAL A 191 -11.77 20.26 -16.47
CA VAL A 191 -11.06 19.00 -16.69
C VAL A 191 -10.47 18.95 -18.09
N LEU A 192 -9.16 18.72 -18.16
CA LEU A 192 -8.41 18.54 -19.39
C LEU A 192 -8.38 17.09 -19.85
N ASP A 193 -8.09 16.19 -18.91
CA ASP A 193 -7.89 14.78 -19.22
C ASP A 193 -8.19 13.89 -18.00
N VAL A 194 -8.37 12.60 -18.27
CA VAL A 194 -8.63 11.56 -17.27
C VAL A 194 -7.50 10.54 -17.36
N ILE A 195 -6.73 10.45 -16.29
CA ILE A 195 -5.57 9.57 -16.19
C ILE A 195 -6.02 8.31 -15.46
N ARG A 196 -5.87 7.18 -16.16
CA ARG A 196 -6.24 5.85 -15.67
C ARG A 196 -4.98 5.03 -15.41
N GLU A 197 -4.97 4.32 -14.31
CA GLU A 197 -4.00 3.25 -14.08
C GLU A 197 -4.34 2.05 -15.00
N GLY A 198 -3.93 2.12 -16.27
CA GLY A 198 -4.29 1.07 -17.24
C GLY A 198 -3.57 1.05 -18.59
N LEU A 199 -2.75 2.05 -18.92
CA LEU A 199 -1.85 1.98 -20.08
C LEU A 199 -0.44 2.23 -19.57
N SER A 200 0.36 1.17 -19.52
CA SER A 200 1.73 1.15 -19.02
C SER A 200 2.51 2.42 -19.39
N PRO A 201 2.75 3.34 -18.44
CA PRO A 201 3.96 4.10 -18.50
C PRO A 201 5.06 3.12 -18.13
N THR A 202 6.00 2.89 -19.04
CA THR A 202 7.29 2.27 -18.73
C THR A 202 7.73 2.76 -17.37
N VAL A 203 7.69 1.86 -16.39
CA VAL A 203 8.28 2.06 -15.08
C VAL A 203 9.74 2.32 -15.38
N VAL A 204 10.14 3.59 -15.37
CA VAL A 204 11.55 3.92 -15.20
C VAL A 204 11.82 3.54 -13.76
N SER A 205 12.21 2.28 -13.58
CA SER A 205 12.77 1.76 -12.36
C SER A 205 14.04 2.56 -12.11
N THR A 206 13.91 3.62 -11.31
CA THR A 206 15.07 4.20 -10.63
C THR A 206 15.51 3.15 -9.61
N GLU A 207 16.59 2.46 -9.98
CA GLU A 207 17.46 1.64 -9.12
C GLU A 207 16.72 0.76 -8.11
N ILE A 208 16.21 -0.37 -8.60
CA ILE A 208 16.07 -1.55 -7.74
C ILE A 208 17.48 -2.14 -7.65
N GLU A 209 18.12 -1.97 -6.50
CA GLU A 209 19.23 -2.83 -6.10
C GLU A 209 18.85 -4.28 -6.42
N ALA A 210 19.65 -4.93 -7.27
CA ALA A 210 19.39 -6.29 -7.71
C ALA A 210 19.24 -7.21 -6.49
N LYS A 211 18.00 -7.59 -6.17
CA LYS A 211 17.74 -8.55 -5.10
C LYS A 211 18.28 -9.91 -5.52
N PRO A 212 18.96 -10.64 -4.62
CA PRO A 212 19.44 -11.98 -4.92
C PRO A 212 18.29 -12.89 -5.36
N SER A 213 18.53 -13.76 -6.34
CA SER A 213 17.56 -14.80 -6.72
C SER A 213 17.26 -15.76 -5.56
N GLU A 214 18.23 -15.95 -4.65
CA GLU A 214 18.11 -16.67 -3.37
C GLU A 214 19.08 -16.07 -2.35
N TYR A 215 18.66 -15.97 -1.08
CA TYR A 215 19.53 -15.61 0.03
C TYR A 215 20.34 -16.85 0.48
N ARG A 216 21.68 -16.78 0.36
CA ARG A 216 22.57 -17.82 0.93
C ARG A 216 22.58 -17.80 2.46
N GLU A 217 22.45 -16.61 3.04
CA GLU A 217 22.28 -16.36 4.48
C GLU A 217 21.14 -15.38 4.68
N LEU A 218 20.38 -15.52 5.78
CA LEU A 218 19.26 -14.65 6.06
C LEU A 218 19.74 -13.19 6.27
N PRO A 219 19.00 -12.19 5.76
CA PRO A 219 19.29 -10.78 6.01
C PRO A 219 18.83 -10.40 7.43
N LEU A 220 19.55 -10.87 8.45
CA LEU A 220 19.22 -10.65 9.85
C LEU A 220 19.34 -9.16 10.20
N ASN A 221 18.37 -8.67 10.97
CA ASN A 221 18.19 -7.29 11.41
C ASN A 221 18.01 -6.29 10.26
N GLU A 222 17.43 -6.74 9.14
CA GLU A 222 17.19 -5.90 7.98
C GLU A 222 15.71 -5.64 7.72
N ILE A 223 15.43 -4.51 7.05
CA ILE A 223 14.10 -4.12 6.58
C ILE A 223 14.11 -4.04 5.06
N ILE A 224 13.37 -4.96 4.44
CA ILE A 224 13.39 -5.22 3.00
C ILE A 224 12.19 -4.56 2.33
N CYS A 225 12.43 -3.68 1.37
CA CYS A 225 11.38 -3.10 0.53
C CYS A 225 11.00 -4.08 -0.57
N GLY A 226 9.82 -4.69 -0.53
CA GLY A 226 9.36 -5.64 -1.55
C GLY A 226 8.04 -6.34 -1.23
N ASP A 227 7.55 -7.10 -2.21
CA ASP A 227 6.42 -7.99 -2.00
C ASP A 227 6.81 -9.15 -1.06
N ALA A 228 5.97 -9.41 -0.06
CA ALA A 228 6.22 -10.42 0.96
C ALA A 228 6.42 -11.84 0.38
N VAL A 229 5.68 -12.18 -0.68
CA VAL A 229 5.79 -13.49 -1.34
C VAL A 229 7.16 -13.62 -1.99
N ASP A 230 7.61 -12.58 -2.69
CA ASP A 230 8.92 -12.58 -3.35
C ASP A 230 10.08 -12.56 -2.36
N VAL A 231 9.97 -11.78 -1.29
CA VAL A 231 10.97 -11.79 -0.20
C VAL A 231 11.06 -13.17 0.43
N MET A 232 9.92 -13.80 0.76
CA MET A 232 9.93 -15.15 1.31
C MET A 232 10.47 -16.17 0.30
N LYS A 233 10.22 -16.03 -1.01
CA LYS A 233 10.75 -16.95 -2.06
C LYS A 233 12.27 -17.01 -2.02
N ALA A 234 12.92 -15.88 -1.77
CA ALA A 234 14.37 -15.82 -1.65
C ALA A 234 14.89 -16.37 -0.31
N MET A 235 14.04 -16.50 0.73
CA MET A 235 14.43 -17.04 2.03
C MET A 235 14.53 -18.57 1.99
N PRO A 236 15.53 -19.17 2.68
CA PRO A 236 15.56 -20.61 2.91
C PRO A 236 14.28 -21.12 3.60
N PRO A 237 13.83 -22.35 3.31
CA PRO A 237 12.75 -22.97 4.07
C PRO A 237 13.17 -23.21 5.52
N ASP A 238 12.19 -23.33 6.42
CA ASP A 238 12.41 -23.65 7.84
C ASP A 238 13.50 -22.79 8.52
N SER A 239 13.46 -21.48 8.28
CA SER A 239 14.48 -20.52 8.72
C SER A 239 13.97 -19.52 9.77
N ILE A 240 12.65 -19.41 9.96
CA ILE A 240 12.00 -18.45 10.86
C ILE A 240 11.38 -19.16 12.08
N ASP A 241 11.64 -18.64 13.29
CA ASP A 241 11.13 -19.21 14.54
C ASP A 241 9.74 -18.66 14.90
N LEU A 242 9.54 -17.36 14.69
CA LEU A 242 8.28 -16.67 14.99
C LEU A 242 7.93 -15.67 13.88
N VAL A 243 6.65 -15.63 13.53
CA VAL A 243 6.05 -14.54 12.78
C VAL A 243 5.02 -13.86 13.65
N VAL A 244 5.06 -12.53 13.75
CA VAL A 244 3.99 -11.71 14.35
C VAL A 244 3.68 -10.61 13.36
N THR A 245 2.44 -10.57 12.88
CA THR A 245 2.06 -9.59 11.86
C THR A 245 0.57 -9.28 11.91
N SER A 246 0.21 -8.16 11.29
CA SER A 246 -1.16 -7.71 11.10
C SER A 246 -1.34 -7.35 9.62
N PRO A 247 -1.96 -8.20 8.80
CA PRO A 247 -2.14 -7.92 7.38
C PRO A 247 -3.05 -6.71 7.14
N PRO A 248 -3.10 -6.18 5.91
CA PRO A 248 -4.23 -5.39 5.45
C PRO A 248 -5.50 -6.27 5.41
N TYR A 249 -6.59 -5.85 6.06
CA TYR A 249 -7.87 -6.58 6.03
C TYR A 249 -9.08 -5.66 5.79
N ASP A 250 -10.11 -6.23 5.16
CA ASP A 250 -11.45 -5.65 4.89
C ASP A 250 -11.46 -4.24 4.27
N GLU A 251 -10.43 -3.92 3.47
CA GLU A 251 -10.23 -2.59 2.84
C GLU A 251 -10.37 -1.43 3.84
N LEU A 252 -10.09 -1.68 5.12
CA LEU A 252 -10.22 -0.66 6.16
C LEU A 252 -9.27 0.53 5.93
N ARG A 253 -8.24 0.32 5.10
CA ARG A 253 -7.15 1.26 4.85
C ARG A 253 -6.68 1.12 3.40
N ASN A 254 -6.36 2.25 2.77
CA ASN A 254 -5.81 2.28 1.41
C ASN A 254 -4.29 2.07 1.49
N TYR A 255 -3.77 1.06 0.80
CA TYR A 255 -2.34 0.77 0.68
C TYR A 255 -1.88 1.05 -0.75
N ASN A 256 -2.09 2.27 -1.26
CA ASN A 256 -1.54 2.79 -2.52
C ASN A 256 -1.65 1.83 -3.73
N GLY A 257 -2.77 1.11 -3.88
CA GLY A 257 -3.01 0.20 -5.01
C GLY A 257 -2.30 -1.16 -4.93
N TYR A 258 -1.56 -1.46 -3.85
CA TYR A 258 -0.91 -2.76 -3.67
C TYR A 258 -1.95 -3.87 -3.43
N ARG A 259 -1.81 -4.99 -4.16
CA ARG A 259 -2.70 -6.16 -4.03
C ARG A 259 -2.21 -7.05 -2.89
N PHE A 260 -3.10 -7.34 -1.93
CA PHE A 260 -2.82 -8.28 -0.85
C PHE A 260 -2.98 -9.73 -1.33
N ASN A 261 -1.86 -10.38 -1.67
CA ASN A 261 -1.83 -11.81 -2.06
C ASN A 261 -1.82 -12.73 -0.83
N PHE A 262 -2.97 -12.84 -0.16
CA PHE A 262 -3.11 -13.65 1.05
C PHE A 262 -2.66 -15.11 0.87
N GLU A 263 -3.10 -15.79 -0.18
CA GLU A 263 -2.78 -17.20 -0.38
C GLU A 263 -1.28 -17.43 -0.61
N GLY A 264 -0.65 -16.55 -1.40
CA GLY A 264 0.79 -16.59 -1.64
C GLY A 264 1.58 -16.36 -0.35
N ILE A 265 1.12 -15.42 0.48
CA ILE A 265 1.72 -15.14 1.79
C ILE A 265 1.58 -16.34 2.71
N ALA A 266 0.39 -16.94 2.83
CA ALA A 266 0.16 -18.08 3.71
C ALA A 266 1.01 -19.31 3.31
N LYS A 267 1.11 -19.60 2.00
CA LYS A 267 1.99 -20.67 1.48
C LYS A 267 3.48 -20.36 1.72
N GLY A 268 3.90 -19.11 1.50
CA GLY A 268 5.25 -18.66 1.77
C GLY A 268 5.62 -18.79 3.25
N LEU A 269 4.72 -18.37 4.14
CA LEU A 269 4.87 -18.46 5.59
C LEU A 269 5.05 -19.91 6.04
N PHE A 270 4.23 -20.84 5.55
CA PHE A 270 4.38 -22.26 5.89
C PHE A 270 5.73 -22.84 5.45
N ARG A 271 6.26 -22.39 4.31
CA ARG A 271 7.59 -22.79 3.84
C ARG A 271 8.70 -22.29 4.76
N VAL A 272 8.69 -21.00 5.12
CA VAL A 272 9.82 -20.37 5.84
C VAL A 272 9.77 -20.58 7.36
N VAL A 273 8.59 -20.79 7.95
CA VAL A 273 8.47 -21.09 9.39
C VAL A 273 9.01 -22.48 9.68
N LYS A 274 9.89 -22.57 10.68
CA LYS A 274 10.49 -23.82 11.19
C LYS A 274 9.42 -24.78 11.71
N LYS A 275 9.71 -26.08 11.65
CA LYS A 275 8.96 -27.08 12.44
C LYS A 275 9.01 -26.72 13.94
N GLY A 276 7.84 -26.56 14.55
CA GLY A 276 7.65 -26.07 15.91
C GLY A 276 7.74 -24.56 16.07
N GLY A 277 7.94 -23.82 14.98
CA GLY A 277 7.80 -22.36 14.94
C GLY A 277 6.33 -21.93 14.96
N VAL A 278 6.12 -20.65 15.28
CA VAL A 278 4.80 -20.07 15.54
C VAL A 278 4.52 -18.92 14.58
N LEU A 279 3.28 -18.81 14.13
CA LEU A 279 2.75 -17.69 13.37
C LEU A 279 1.61 -17.07 14.17
N VAL A 280 1.77 -15.82 14.58
CA VAL A 280 0.71 -15.01 15.19
C VAL A 280 0.15 -14.07 14.14
N TRP A 281 -1.13 -14.26 13.83
CA TRP A 281 -1.86 -13.50 12.81
C TRP A 281 -2.93 -12.64 13.47
N VAL A 282 -2.68 -11.33 13.52
CA VAL A 282 -3.56 -10.36 14.18
C VAL A 282 -4.54 -9.78 13.16
N VAL A 283 -5.83 -10.03 13.32
CA VAL A 283 -6.85 -9.64 12.33
C VAL A 283 -8.18 -9.32 12.98
N GLY A 284 -8.88 -8.33 12.44
CA GLY A 284 -10.24 -7.96 12.83
C GLY A 284 -11.26 -8.26 11.73
N ASP A 285 -12.54 -8.15 12.08
CA ASP A 285 -13.65 -8.27 11.13
C ASP A 285 -14.49 -6.99 11.11
N LYS A 286 -14.86 -6.55 9.91
CA LYS A 286 -15.75 -5.42 9.68
C LYS A 286 -17.22 -5.85 9.69
N ILE A 287 -18.09 -4.94 10.12
CA ILE A 287 -19.54 -5.04 9.86
C ILE A 287 -19.84 -4.16 8.65
N ASN A 288 -20.46 -4.74 7.62
CA ASN A 288 -20.96 -4.03 6.45
C ASN A 288 -22.47 -4.25 6.33
N LYS A 289 -23.26 -3.17 6.45
CA LYS A 289 -24.74 -3.22 6.37
C LYS A 289 -25.38 -4.29 7.29
N GLY A 290 -24.84 -4.50 8.48
CA GLY A 290 -25.32 -5.47 9.47
C GLY A 290 -24.75 -6.87 9.33
N ASP A 291 -23.99 -7.16 8.28
CA ASP A 291 -23.31 -8.45 8.09
C ASP A 291 -21.84 -8.37 8.49
N ARG A 292 -21.34 -9.37 9.23
CA ARG A 292 -19.94 -9.44 9.66
C ARG A 292 -19.14 -10.12 8.57
N SER A 293 -18.01 -9.54 8.17
CA SER A 293 -17.18 -10.10 7.10
C SER A 293 -16.76 -11.55 7.39
N LEU A 294 -16.39 -11.90 8.62
CA LEU A 294 -15.78 -13.20 8.98
C LEU A 294 -14.52 -13.52 8.17
N THR A 295 -13.82 -12.48 7.72
CA THR A 295 -12.56 -12.59 6.99
C THR A 295 -11.50 -13.27 7.85
N SER A 296 -11.47 -12.95 9.14
CA SER A 296 -10.57 -13.53 10.14
C SER A 296 -10.64 -15.07 10.15
N PHE A 297 -11.84 -15.64 10.21
CA PHE A 297 -12.07 -17.09 10.24
C PHE A 297 -11.78 -17.77 8.90
N ARG A 298 -12.13 -17.13 7.77
CA ARG A 298 -11.76 -17.67 6.45
C ARG A 298 -10.24 -17.76 6.28
N GLN A 299 -9.51 -16.75 6.72
CA GLN A 299 -8.05 -16.78 6.71
C GLN A 299 -7.51 -17.88 7.64
N ALA A 300 -8.09 -18.03 8.84
CA ALA A 300 -7.67 -19.08 9.77
C ALA A 300 -7.86 -20.50 9.22
N LEU A 301 -9.02 -20.77 8.61
CA LEU A 301 -9.29 -22.05 7.93
C LEU A 301 -8.32 -22.29 6.76
N PHE A 302 -7.97 -21.23 6.02
CA PHE A 302 -6.99 -21.35 4.94
C PHE A 302 -5.60 -21.71 5.47
N PHE A 303 -5.13 -21.09 6.55
CA PHE A 303 -3.86 -21.49 7.17
C PHE A 303 -3.84 -22.96 7.59
N GLN A 304 -4.96 -23.49 8.11
CA GLN A 304 -5.08 -24.92 8.39
C GLN A 304 -5.00 -25.77 7.12
N SER A 305 -5.66 -25.36 6.03
CA SER A 305 -5.59 -26.06 4.74
C SER A 305 -4.19 -26.10 4.13
N VAL A 306 -3.34 -25.09 4.44
CA VAL A 306 -1.92 -25.04 4.04
C VAL A 306 -1.07 -26.00 4.88
N GLY A 307 -1.51 -26.36 6.09
CA GLY A 307 -0.83 -27.34 6.95
C GLY A 307 -0.45 -26.83 8.35
N PHE A 308 -0.78 -25.59 8.70
CA PHE A 308 -0.61 -25.11 10.07
C PHE A 308 -1.63 -25.74 11.03
N ASN A 309 -1.23 -25.99 12.27
CA ASN A 309 -2.17 -26.24 13.36
C ASN A 309 -2.68 -24.90 13.91
N ALA A 310 -3.98 -24.77 14.14
CA ALA A 310 -4.53 -23.69 14.95
C ALA A 310 -4.27 -24.02 16.43
N HIS A 311 -3.13 -23.54 16.96
CA HIS A 311 -2.68 -23.86 18.31
C HIS A 311 -3.52 -23.17 19.38
N ASP A 312 -3.85 -21.89 19.17
CA ASP A 312 -4.75 -21.11 20.03
C ASP A 312 -5.50 -20.06 19.21
N VAL A 313 -6.66 -19.64 19.71
CA VAL A 313 -7.42 -18.49 19.22
C VAL A 313 -7.51 -17.50 20.36
N MET A 314 -6.63 -16.50 20.33
CA MET A 314 -6.51 -15.52 21.40
C MET A 314 -7.27 -14.24 21.03
N ILE A 315 -7.71 -13.51 22.06
CA ILE A 315 -8.43 -12.25 21.92
C ILE A 315 -7.54 -11.11 22.40
N TYR A 316 -7.25 -10.18 21.51
CA TYR A 316 -6.72 -8.88 21.88
C TYR A 316 -7.90 -7.96 22.22
N ARG A 317 -8.11 -7.66 23.51
CA ARG A 317 -9.07 -6.67 23.99
C ARG A 317 -8.43 -5.28 24.11
N LYS A 318 -9.06 -4.29 23.47
CA LYS A 318 -8.67 -2.87 23.46
C LYS A 318 -9.24 -2.17 24.69
N LYS A 319 -8.39 -1.73 25.62
CA LYS A 319 -8.81 -1.14 26.91
C LYS A 319 -9.59 0.17 26.76
N ASN A 320 -9.23 1.01 25.80
CA ASN A 320 -9.74 2.37 25.62
C ASN A 320 -10.47 2.54 24.28
N THR A 321 -11.40 1.63 23.99
CA THR A 321 -12.22 1.72 22.77
C THR A 321 -13.21 2.88 22.88
N PRO A 322 -13.26 3.81 21.91
CA PRO A 322 -14.22 4.90 21.93
C PRO A 322 -15.65 4.36 21.82
N PHE A 323 -16.59 5.04 22.48
CA PHE A 323 -18.01 4.70 22.37
C PHE A 323 -18.49 4.98 20.94
N MET A 324 -18.95 3.95 20.23
CA MET A 324 -19.52 4.08 18.90
C MET A 324 -21.03 3.88 18.96
N ARG A 325 -21.80 4.85 18.46
CA ARG A 325 -23.24 4.66 18.25
C ARG A 325 -23.42 3.81 17.00
N SER A 326 -23.91 2.59 17.17
CA SER A 326 -24.26 1.69 16.07
C SER A 326 -25.45 0.80 16.47
N ASN A 327 -25.97 0.04 15.52
CA ASN A 327 -26.98 -1.00 15.76
C ASN A 327 -26.37 -2.33 16.28
N ALA A 328 -25.10 -2.32 16.71
CA ALA A 328 -24.39 -3.45 17.31
C ALA A 328 -23.56 -3.00 18.53
N TYR A 329 -23.10 -3.97 19.34
CA TYR A 329 -22.17 -3.70 20.44
C TYR A 329 -20.85 -3.11 19.92
N THR A 330 -20.29 -2.15 20.66
CA THR A 330 -18.99 -1.54 20.35
C THR A 330 -17.91 -2.61 20.22
N ASN A 331 -17.26 -2.68 19.06
CA ASN A 331 -16.18 -3.62 18.81
C ASN A 331 -14.91 -3.23 19.58
N CYS A 332 -14.61 -3.96 20.66
CA CYS A 332 -13.46 -3.69 21.53
C CYS A 332 -12.37 -4.76 21.45
N TYR A 333 -12.35 -5.58 20.39
CA TYR A 333 -11.35 -6.64 20.25
C TYR A 333 -10.91 -6.88 18.80
N GLU A 334 -9.78 -7.58 18.68
CA GLU A 334 -9.29 -8.23 17.47
C GLU A 334 -8.85 -9.66 17.82
N PHE A 335 -8.80 -10.55 16.82
CA PHE A 335 -8.29 -11.90 16.99
C PHE A 335 -6.78 -11.91 16.83
N MET A 336 -6.12 -12.73 17.65
CA MET A 336 -4.74 -13.14 17.46
C MET A 336 -4.75 -14.66 17.27
N PHE A 337 -4.79 -15.11 16.02
CA PHE A 337 -4.71 -16.54 15.74
C PHE A 337 -3.26 -16.99 15.90
N VAL A 338 -3.04 -17.97 16.77
CA VAL A 338 -1.73 -18.57 16.98
C VAL A 338 -1.68 -19.88 16.23
N PHE A 339 -0.98 -19.87 15.10
CA PHE A 339 -0.72 -21.04 14.28
C PHE A 339 0.65 -21.62 14.60
N SER A 340 0.82 -22.93 14.42
CA SER A 340 2.12 -23.59 14.58
C SER A 340 2.35 -24.64 13.52
N LYS A 341 3.60 -24.78 13.07
CA LYS A 341 3.99 -25.85 12.13
C LYS A 341 4.30 -27.12 12.93
N GLY A 342 3.28 -27.94 13.16
CA GLY A 342 3.33 -29.02 14.14
C GLY A 342 3.11 -28.50 15.56
N SER A 343 3.71 -29.14 16.57
CA SER A 343 3.62 -28.68 17.97
C SER A 343 4.67 -27.59 18.26
N PRO A 344 4.31 -26.46 18.92
CA PRO A 344 5.27 -25.42 19.27
C PRO A 344 6.47 -25.96 20.04
N LYS A 345 7.69 -25.56 19.65
CA LYS A 345 8.95 -25.98 20.30
C LYS A 345 9.27 -25.15 21.55
N THR A 346 8.81 -23.91 21.59
CA THR A 346 9.05 -22.96 22.67
C THR A 346 7.72 -22.43 23.17
N PHE A 347 7.54 -22.46 24.49
CA PHE A 347 6.44 -21.79 25.17
C PHE A 347 6.91 -21.29 26.54
N ASN A 348 7.01 -19.98 26.68
CA ASN A 348 7.38 -19.28 27.90
C ASN A 348 6.12 -18.56 28.44
N PRO A 349 5.25 -19.26 29.20
CA PRO A 349 3.97 -18.70 29.61
C PRO A 349 4.15 -17.43 30.43
N LEU A 350 3.54 -16.34 29.98
CA LEU A 350 3.38 -15.13 30.78
C LEU A 350 2.47 -15.43 31.97
N LYS A 351 2.80 -14.85 33.13
CA LYS A 351 2.12 -15.11 34.39
C LYS A 351 1.45 -13.87 34.96
N THR A 352 0.45 -14.09 35.79
CA THR A 352 -0.18 -13.08 36.63
C THR A 352 -0.39 -13.63 38.03
N LYS A 353 -0.52 -12.74 39.02
CA LYS A 353 -0.80 -13.12 40.39
C LYS A 353 -2.18 -13.76 40.49
N THR A 354 -2.29 -14.82 41.26
CA THR A 354 -3.57 -15.41 41.61
C THR A 354 -4.30 -14.47 42.58
N ILE A 355 -5.55 -14.12 42.26
CA ILE A 355 -6.37 -13.19 43.07
C ILE A 355 -6.68 -13.80 44.45
N ARG A 356 -6.90 -15.11 44.49
CA ARG A 356 -7.19 -15.88 45.71
C ARG A 356 -5.91 -16.58 46.20
N GLN A 357 -5.83 -16.79 47.51
CA GLN A 357 -4.71 -17.48 48.16
C GLN A 357 -5.23 -18.55 49.12
N GLY A 358 -4.36 -19.50 49.48
CA GLY A 358 -4.67 -20.57 50.43
C GLY A 358 -5.21 -21.84 49.78
N GLN A 359 -5.95 -22.63 50.57
CA GLN A 359 -6.50 -23.92 50.13
C GLN A 359 -7.91 -23.74 49.54
N GLU A 360 -8.14 -24.28 48.34
CA GLU A 360 -9.45 -24.28 47.68
C GLU A 360 -9.80 -25.69 47.17
N MET A 361 -11.09 -25.96 46.99
CA MET A 361 -11.57 -27.18 46.34
C MET A 361 -11.35 -27.05 44.83
N LEU A 362 -10.24 -27.61 44.35
CA LEU A 362 -9.85 -27.55 42.94
C LEU A 362 -10.51 -28.68 42.14
N PRO A 363 -10.97 -28.43 40.91
CA PRO A 363 -11.46 -29.48 40.05
C PRO A 363 -10.34 -30.47 39.73
N PHE A 364 -10.59 -31.76 39.99
CA PHE A 364 -9.67 -32.86 39.73
C PHE A 364 -10.22 -33.69 38.58
N ASN A 365 -9.51 -33.67 37.44
CA ASN A 365 -9.80 -34.42 36.21
C ASN A 365 -11.29 -34.72 35.96
N LYS A 366 -11.99 -33.80 35.30
CA LYS A 366 -13.27 -34.11 34.66
C LYS A 366 -13.04 -35.27 33.69
N LYS A 367 -13.63 -36.42 33.97
CA LYS A 367 -13.78 -37.48 32.98
C LYS A 367 -14.92 -37.07 32.02
N ALA A 368 -15.09 -37.81 30.93
CA ALA A 368 -16.19 -37.59 29.97
C ALA A 368 -17.60 -37.72 30.61
N ASP A 369 -17.67 -38.18 31.86
CA ASP A 369 -18.90 -38.33 32.66
C ASP A 369 -19.48 -36.99 33.17
N GLY A 370 -18.75 -35.88 33.04
CA GLY A 370 -19.21 -34.55 33.46
C GLY A 370 -19.25 -34.34 34.98
N ILE A 371 -18.81 -35.30 35.79
CA ILE A 371 -18.84 -35.20 37.25
C ILE A 371 -17.65 -34.36 37.73
N ASN A 372 -17.95 -33.23 38.38
CA ASN A 372 -16.94 -32.37 39.00
C ASN A 372 -16.49 -32.94 40.35
N LYS A 373 -15.54 -33.88 40.33
CA LYS A 373 -14.82 -34.24 41.56
C LYS A 373 -13.87 -33.10 41.90
N LYS A 374 -14.00 -32.53 43.10
CA LYS A 374 -13.08 -31.52 43.60
C LYS A 374 -12.22 -32.11 44.71
N THR A 375 -10.94 -31.80 44.70
CA THR A 375 -9.99 -32.16 45.76
C THR A 375 -9.44 -30.89 46.40
N LYS A 376 -9.22 -30.92 47.71
CA LYS A 376 -8.57 -29.81 48.40
C LYS A 376 -7.15 -29.66 47.87
N GLY A 377 -6.80 -28.47 47.37
CA GLY A 377 -5.48 -28.17 46.84
C GLY A 377 -5.07 -26.75 47.19
N GLU A 378 -3.77 -26.51 47.22
CA GLU A 378 -3.21 -25.19 47.46
C GLU A 378 -3.13 -24.39 46.17
N LEU A 379 -3.61 -23.14 46.21
CA LEU A 379 -3.52 -22.23 45.08
C LEU A 379 -2.08 -21.73 44.92
N LYS A 380 -1.54 -21.88 43.71
CA LYS A 380 -0.25 -21.28 43.37
C LYS A 380 -0.35 -19.75 43.41
N PRO A 381 0.71 -19.04 43.86
CA PRO A 381 0.72 -17.58 43.95
C PRO A 381 0.62 -16.89 42.58
N GLU A 382 1.04 -17.59 41.52
CA GLU A 382 0.95 -17.13 40.14
C GLU A 382 0.29 -18.19 39.27
N LYS A 383 -0.40 -17.72 38.23
CA LYS A 383 -1.00 -18.53 37.17
C LYS A 383 -0.64 -17.99 35.80
N THR A 384 -0.66 -18.86 34.80
CA THR A 384 -0.53 -18.45 33.39
C THR A 384 -1.65 -17.49 33.01
N LEU A 385 -1.34 -16.49 32.17
CA LEU A 385 -2.36 -15.63 31.58
C LEU A 385 -3.39 -16.44 30.80
N THR A 386 -4.62 -15.94 30.78
CA THR A 386 -5.66 -16.44 29.87
C THR A 386 -5.36 -16.01 28.43
N ASN A 387 -6.02 -16.63 27.46
CA ASN A 387 -5.92 -16.26 26.05
C ASN A 387 -6.70 -14.99 25.66
N ILE A 388 -7.13 -14.19 26.63
CA ILE A 388 -7.67 -12.84 26.43
C ILE A 388 -6.67 -11.86 27.02
N TRP A 389 -6.06 -11.04 26.17
CA TRP A 389 -5.02 -10.09 26.52
C TRP A 389 -5.49 -8.65 26.35
N ASP A 390 -5.04 -7.79 27.24
CA ASP A 390 -5.55 -6.43 27.40
C ASP A 390 -4.49 -5.38 27.09
N TYR A 391 -4.67 -4.63 26.01
CA TYR A 391 -3.74 -3.54 25.65
C TYR A 391 -4.46 -2.22 25.42
N ALA A 392 -3.80 -1.13 25.82
CA ALA A 392 -4.22 0.21 25.44
C ALA A 392 -3.86 0.48 23.97
N VAL A 393 -4.69 1.28 23.30
CA VAL A 393 -4.50 1.73 21.91
C VAL A 393 -4.24 3.22 21.83
N GLY A 394 -3.59 3.68 20.76
CA GLY A 394 -3.34 5.10 20.50
C GLY A 394 -2.06 5.63 21.15
N PHE A 395 -1.85 6.94 21.08
CA PHE A 395 -0.65 7.58 21.61
C PHE A 395 -0.51 7.39 23.12
N GLY A 396 0.64 6.86 23.56
CA GLY A 396 0.89 6.50 24.96
C GLY A 396 0.27 5.15 25.39
N GLY A 397 -0.55 4.53 24.54
CA GLY A 397 -1.10 3.19 24.76
C GLY A 397 -0.42 2.14 23.88
N SER A 398 -0.52 2.30 22.56
CA SER A 398 0.14 1.42 21.57
C SER A 398 1.66 1.58 21.59
N THR A 399 2.11 2.84 21.63
CA THR A 399 3.50 3.26 21.79
C THR A 399 3.55 4.74 22.17
N SER A 400 4.65 5.18 22.77
CA SER A 400 4.93 6.58 23.10
C SER A 400 5.73 7.31 22.01
N ASP A 401 6.26 6.60 21.01
CA ASP A 401 7.06 7.22 19.95
C ASP A 401 6.20 7.78 18.82
N LYS A 402 6.27 9.11 18.62
CA LYS A 402 5.46 9.84 17.62
C LYS A 402 5.69 9.35 16.19
N ILE A 403 6.89 8.83 15.90
CA ILE A 403 7.27 8.35 14.58
C ILE A 403 6.40 7.17 14.13
N ALA A 404 6.02 6.25 15.04
CA ALA A 404 5.14 5.13 14.72
C ALA A 404 3.77 5.57 14.14
N PHE A 405 3.26 6.73 14.57
CA PHE A 405 1.95 7.24 14.16
C PHE A 405 1.94 7.87 12.76
N GLN A 406 3.08 7.90 12.07
CA GLN A 406 3.13 8.18 10.62
C GLN A 406 2.61 6.99 9.81
N HIS A 407 2.56 5.78 10.41
CA HIS A 407 1.83 4.66 9.85
C HIS A 407 0.38 4.69 10.34
N THR A 408 -0.56 4.43 9.45
CA THR A 408 -1.98 4.50 9.80
C THR A 408 -2.36 3.41 10.81
N ALA A 409 -1.80 2.20 10.65
CA ALA A 409 -2.25 0.96 11.32
C ALA A 409 -1.18 0.40 12.25
N ILE A 410 -1.12 0.85 13.49
CA ILE A 410 -0.19 0.30 14.46
C ILE A 410 -0.93 -0.58 15.47
N PHE A 411 -0.42 -1.78 15.71
CA PHE A 411 -0.80 -2.56 16.89
C PHE A 411 0.18 -2.29 18.04
N PRO A 412 -0.21 -2.57 19.31
CA PRO A 412 0.59 -2.21 20.48
C PRO A 412 1.95 -2.92 20.53
N GLU A 413 2.98 -2.20 20.97
CA GLU A 413 4.31 -2.78 21.25
C GLU A 413 4.23 -3.94 22.22
N LYS A 414 3.44 -3.78 23.29
CA LYS A 414 3.33 -4.80 24.33
C LYS A 414 2.74 -6.11 23.80
N LEU A 415 1.83 -6.04 22.82
CA LEU A 415 1.27 -7.21 22.15
C LEU A 415 2.37 -7.97 21.39
N ALA A 416 3.19 -7.26 20.61
CA ALA A 416 4.30 -7.87 19.87
C ALA A 416 5.34 -8.46 20.84
N GLU A 417 5.74 -7.70 21.86
CA GLU A 417 6.71 -8.13 22.87
C GLU A 417 6.24 -9.40 23.59
N ASP A 418 4.99 -9.43 24.05
CA ASP A 418 4.44 -10.57 24.79
C ASP A 418 4.45 -11.85 23.94
N HIS A 419 4.19 -11.74 22.63
CA HIS A 419 4.33 -12.87 21.71
C HIS A 419 5.79 -13.26 21.43
N VAL A 420 6.69 -12.30 21.24
CA VAL A 420 8.13 -12.56 21.11
C VAL A 420 8.63 -13.33 22.33
N LEU A 421 8.31 -12.87 23.53
CA LEU A 421 8.70 -13.53 24.78
C LEU A 421 8.08 -14.92 24.94
N SER A 422 6.81 -15.08 24.58
CA SER A 422 6.08 -16.35 24.74
C SER A 422 6.61 -17.46 23.84
N TRP A 423 6.93 -17.13 22.59
CA TRP A 423 7.13 -18.15 21.54
C TRP A 423 8.58 -18.31 21.07
N THR A 424 9.51 -17.50 21.58
CA THR A 424 10.93 -17.55 21.17
C THR A 424 11.91 -17.51 22.33
N LYS A 425 13.18 -17.83 22.06
CA LYS A 425 14.34 -17.63 22.92
C LYS A 425 15.23 -16.53 22.37
N THR A 426 16.15 -16.03 23.20
CA THR A 426 17.19 -15.08 22.76
C THR A 426 17.96 -15.67 21.58
N GLY A 427 18.18 -14.87 20.53
CA GLY A 427 18.86 -15.30 19.30
C GLY A 427 17.98 -16.02 18.28
N ASP A 428 16.70 -16.29 18.56
CA ASP A 428 15.76 -16.77 17.55
C ASP A 428 15.42 -15.68 16.53
N VAL A 429 14.92 -16.07 15.35
CA VAL A 429 14.59 -15.17 14.24
C VAL A 429 13.08 -14.87 14.21
N VAL A 430 12.74 -13.59 14.32
CA VAL A 430 11.37 -13.07 14.22
C VAL A 430 11.18 -12.39 12.86
N PHE A 431 10.14 -12.75 12.13
CA PHE A 431 9.83 -12.16 10.83
C PHE A 431 8.49 -11.44 10.85
N ASP A 432 8.43 -10.27 10.21
CA ASP A 432 7.19 -9.54 9.94
C ASP A 432 7.09 -9.23 8.43
N PRO A 433 6.25 -9.96 7.68
CA PRO A 433 6.14 -9.79 6.23
C PRO A 433 5.36 -8.55 5.79
N MET A 434 4.74 -7.81 6.73
CA MET A 434 4.03 -6.56 6.49
C MET A 434 4.32 -5.59 7.65
N CYS A 435 5.61 -5.22 7.80
CA CYS A 435 6.10 -4.64 9.04
C CYS A 435 5.59 -3.23 9.33
N GLY A 436 5.11 -2.48 8.33
CA GLY A 436 4.46 -1.18 8.50
C GLY A 436 5.31 -0.18 9.27
N SER A 437 4.95 0.10 10.53
CA SER A 437 5.74 0.97 11.42
C SER A 437 6.92 0.30 12.13
N GLY A 438 7.14 -1.00 11.92
CA GLY A 438 8.26 -1.75 12.47
C GLY A 438 8.08 -2.23 13.92
N THR A 439 6.85 -2.28 14.43
CA THR A 439 6.57 -2.64 15.83
C THR A 439 7.14 -4.02 16.20
N THR A 440 6.92 -5.05 15.37
CA THR A 440 7.48 -6.39 15.60
C THR A 440 8.99 -6.38 15.63
N CYS A 441 9.62 -5.75 14.64
CA CYS A 441 11.09 -5.65 14.53
C CYS A 441 11.70 -4.95 15.75
N LYS A 442 11.11 -3.82 16.17
CA LYS A 442 11.55 -3.06 17.36
C LYS A 442 11.49 -3.94 18.61
N MET A 443 10.38 -4.66 18.83
CA MET A 443 10.22 -5.50 20.02
C MET A 443 11.11 -6.74 19.99
N ALA A 444 11.34 -7.33 18.82
CA ALA A 444 12.30 -8.40 18.65
C ALA A 444 13.72 -7.94 19.00
N ALA A 445 14.16 -6.79 18.49
CA ALA A 445 15.47 -6.22 18.76
C ALA A 445 15.70 -5.91 20.25
N ILE A 446 14.75 -5.21 20.90
CA ILE A 446 14.80 -4.90 22.35
C ILE A 446 14.92 -6.19 23.18
N ASN A 447 14.22 -7.23 22.76
CA ASN A 447 14.24 -8.53 23.43
C ASN A 447 15.36 -9.46 22.93
N LYS A 448 16.37 -8.95 22.21
CA LYS A 448 17.56 -9.71 21.78
C LYS A 448 17.24 -10.92 20.88
N ARG A 449 16.25 -10.76 20.00
CA ARG A 449 15.98 -11.67 18.88
C ARG A 449 16.50 -11.01 17.61
N TYR A 450 16.90 -11.83 16.64
CA TYR A 450 17.12 -11.31 15.29
C TYR A 450 15.75 -10.99 14.67
N TYR A 451 15.68 -9.95 13.86
CA TYR A 451 14.46 -9.62 13.14
C TYR A 451 14.67 -9.58 11.63
N ILE A 452 13.61 -9.81 10.88
CA ILE A 452 13.54 -9.46 9.46
C ILE A 452 12.21 -8.77 9.26
N GLY A 453 12.22 -7.56 8.70
CA GLY A 453 11.01 -6.83 8.33
C GLY A 453 10.87 -6.78 6.82
N CYS A 454 9.65 -6.86 6.31
CA CYS A 454 9.35 -6.62 4.91
C CYS A 454 8.11 -5.74 4.79
N ASP A 455 8.16 -4.77 3.89
CA ASP A 455 6.97 -4.02 3.47
C ASP A 455 7.09 -3.68 1.99
N ILE A 456 5.96 -3.69 1.28
CA ILE A 456 5.90 -3.31 -0.13
C ILE A 456 6.00 -1.80 -0.31
N SER A 457 5.58 -1.03 0.71
CA SER A 457 5.68 0.42 0.72
C SER A 457 7.08 0.86 1.09
N LYS A 458 7.77 1.50 0.13
CA LYS A 458 9.08 2.12 0.36
C LYS A 458 9.04 3.14 1.51
N GLU A 459 7.95 3.88 1.62
CA GLU A 459 7.75 4.88 2.69
C GLU A 459 7.71 4.22 4.08
N TYR A 460 7.03 3.08 4.21
CA TYR A 460 6.94 2.34 5.47
C TYR A 460 8.25 1.63 5.83
N VAL A 461 9.00 1.18 4.82
CA VAL A 461 10.37 0.68 5.03
C VAL A 461 11.28 1.79 5.57
N GLU A 462 11.29 2.97 4.94
CA GLU A 462 12.11 4.08 5.41
C GLU A 462 11.66 4.59 6.79
N LEU A 463 10.35 4.62 7.05
CA LEU A 463 9.79 4.91 8.37
C LEU A 463 10.30 3.94 9.43
N THR A 464 10.22 2.63 9.14
CA THR A 464 10.67 1.57 10.06
C THR A 464 12.16 1.67 10.32
N LYS A 465 12.98 1.82 9.27
CA LYS A 465 14.44 2.01 9.42
C LYS A 465 14.77 3.23 10.27
N LYS A 466 14.09 4.36 10.03
CA LYS A 466 14.26 5.58 10.83
C LYS A 466 13.87 5.37 12.29
N ARG A 467 12.77 4.65 12.54
CA ARG A 467 12.30 4.33 13.89
C ARG A 467 13.28 3.42 14.63
N LEU A 468 13.79 2.37 14.00
CA LEU A 468 14.77 1.46 14.61
C LEU A 468 16.09 2.19 14.92
N LYS A 469 16.58 2.97 13.95
CA LYS A 469 17.77 3.82 14.13
C LYS A 469 17.63 4.81 15.30
N TYR A 470 16.44 5.40 15.49
CA TYR A 470 16.20 6.31 16.61
C TYR A 470 16.39 5.66 17.98
N PHE A 471 16.17 4.34 18.08
CA PHE A 471 16.37 3.56 19.31
C PHE A 471 17.71 2.81 19.35
N ASN A 472 18.61 3.03 18.38
CA ASN A 472 19.88 2.31 18.22
C ASN A 472 19.71 0.77 18.13
N LEU A 473 18.69 0.33 17.39
CA LEU A 473 18.32 -1.07 17.18
C LEU A 473 18.62 -1.56 15.76
#